data_AF-A0A672JPS6-F1
#
_entry.id   AF-A0A672JPS6-F1
#
_cell.length_a   1.000
_cell.length_b   1.000
_cell.length_c   1.000
_cell.angle_alpha   90.00
_cell.angle_beta   90.00
_cell.angle_gamma   90.00
#
_symmetry.space_group_name_H-M   'P 1'
#
loop_
_entity.id
_entity.type
_entity.pdbx_description
1 polymer ?
#
loop_
_entity_poly.entity_id
_entity_poly.type
_entity_poly.pdbx_seq_one_letter_code
_entity_poly.pdbx_strand_id
1 'polypeptide(L)'
;MLDSSTHLLRTARSLVINPKDPPTWSVLAGHSRTVSDSIKSLITAIRDKAPGQRECDSSIDNINKCIRDIEQASLATVSQNLPSRDDISLEALQEQLTSTVQEIGHLIDPVSTAARGEASQLGHKVTQLAGYFEPLITASVGVASKLKDHQQQMTFLDQTKTLAESALQMLYAAKEGGGNPKASHTHDAIAEAAQLMKEAVDDIMVTLNEAASEVGMVGGMVESIADAMAKLDEGTPPAPEGSFVDYQTNMVRHSKAIAVTAQEMMTKSVTCPDDLGCLASQVTVDYGQLAVQGRLAAHTAEPEEVRRPPRDIQICTHRRKP
;
A
#
# COMPACT_ATOMS: atom_id res chain seq x y z
N MET A 1 -14.88 19.40 -35.33
CA MET A 1 -15.58 18.19 -35.84
C MET A 1 -16.84 18.53 -36.64
N LEU A 2 -17.83 19.25 -36.05
CA LEU A 2 -19.08 19.56 -36.78
C LEU A 2 -18.85 20.40 -38.05
N ASP A 3 -18.00 21.44 -37.97
CA ASP A 3 -17.68 22.28 -39.13
C ASP A 3 -16.92 21.50 -40.20
N SER A 4 -15.89 20.73 -39.82
CA SER A 4 -15.10 19.91 -40.75
C SER A 4 -15.95 18.83 -41.43
N SER A 5 -16.86 18.19 -40.71
CA SER A 5 -17.84 17.25 -41.28
C SER A 5 -18.82 17.94 -42.23
N THR A 6 -19.25 19.17 -41.92
CA THR A 6 -20.13 19.95 -42.80
C THR A 6 -19.43 20.31 -44.11
N HIS A 7 -18.16 20.74 -44.05
CA HIS A 7 -17.35 21.00 -45.24
C HIS A 7 -17.08 19.74 -46.06
N LEU A 8 -16.84 18.60 -45.41
CA LEU A 8 -16.72 17.30 -46.08
C LEU A 8 -17.99 16.96 -46.87
N LEU A 9 -19.17 17.07 -46.25
CA LEU A 9 -20.46 16.79 -46.89
C LEU A 9 -20.75 17.75 -48.04
N ARG A 10 -20.46 19.04 -47.89
CA ARG A 10 -20.62 20.04 -48.96
C ARG A 10 -19.72 19.72 -50.15
N THR A 11 -18.48 19.32 -49.90
CA THR A 11 -17.51 18.96 -50.95
C THR A 11 -17.92 17.66 -51.65
N ALA A 12 -18.40 16.67 -50.89
CA ALA A 12 -18.96 15.43 -51.44
C ALA A 12 -20.18 15.71 -52.33
N ARG A 13 -21.07 16.62 -51.92
CA ARG A 13 -22.21 17.04 -52.75
C ARG A 13 -21.77 17.67 -54.08
N SER A 14 -20.68 18.45 -54.10
CA SER A 14 -20.11 18.99 -55.33
C SER A 14 -19.62 17.87 -56.27
N LEU A 15 -18.97 16.83 -55.72
CA LEU A 15 -18.49 15.68 -56.48
C LEU A 15 -19.62 14.80 -57.04
N VAL A 16 -20.81 14.78 -56.42
CA VAL A 16 -21.99 14.12 -57.02
C VAL A 16 -22.38 14.78 -58.34
N ILE A 17 -22.22 16.11 -58.44
CA ILE A 17 -22.53 16.88 -59.65
C ILE A 17 -21.38 16.77 -60.68
N ASN A 18 -20.13 16.78 -60.22
CA ASN A 18 -18.94 16.63 -61.08
C ASN A 18 -17.94 15.59 -60.55
N PRO A 19 -18.12 14.30 -60.89
CA PRO A 19 -17.37 13.20 -60.26
C PRO A 19 -15.88 13.12 -60.63
N LYS A 20 -15.47 13.77 -61.72
CA LYS A 20 -14.11 13.66 -62.26
C LYS A 20 -13.20 14.84 -61.89
N ASP A 21 -13.67 15.78 -61.07
CA ASP A 21 -12.92 17.01 -60.74
C ASP A 21 -11.76 16.75 -59.73
N PRO A 22 -10.49 16.73 -60.18
CA PRO A 22 -9.38 16.38 -59.30
C PRO A 22 -9.14 17.37 -58.14
N PRO A 23 -9.27 18.71 -58.32
CA PRO A 23 -9.18 19.67 -57.23
C PRO A 23 -10.21 19.41 -56.11
N THR A 24 -11.48 19.19 -56.44
CA THR A 24 -12.52 18.93 -55.43
C THR A 24 -12.26 17.62 -54.67
N TRP A 25 -11.74 16.58 -55.34
CA TRP A 25 -11.28 15.35 -54.65
C TRP A 25 -10.14 15.63 -53.65
N SER A 26 -9.20 16.50 -54.01
CA SER A 26 -8.11 16.90 -53.10
C SER A 26 -8.65 17.65 -51.86
N VAL A 27 -9.60 18.57 -52.06
CA VAL A 27 -10.28 19.28 -50.97
C VAL A 27 -11.06 18.31 -50.07
N LEU A 28 -11.77 17.34 -50.65
CA LEU A 28 -12.48 16.29 -49.90
C LEU A 28 -11.52 15.49 -49.01
N ALA A 29 -10.37 15.08 -49.56
CA ALA A 29 -9.34 14.37 -48.81
C ALA A 29 -8.79 15.21 -47.66
N GLY A 30 -8.60 16.52 -47.87
CA GLY A 30 -8.20 17.47 -46.82
C GLY A 30 -9.23 17.56 -45.69
N HIS A 31 -10.51 17.70 -46.02
CA HIS A 31 -11.58 17.71 -45.01
C HIS A 31 -11.70 16.37 -44.28
N SER A 32 -11.54 15.25 -44.98
CA SER A 32 -11.56 13.91 -44.38
C SER A 32 -10.42 13.72 -43.36
N ARG A 33 -9.21 14.20 -43.68
CA ARG A 33 -8.08 14.22 -42.75
C ARG A 33 -8.39 15.08 -41.51
N THR A 34 -8.95 16.27 -41.71
CA THR A 34 -9.33 17.17 -40.61
C THR A 34 -10.39 16.55 -39.68
N VAL A 35 -11.36 15.81 -40.22
CA VAL A 35 -12.35 15.05 -39.44
C VAL A 35 -11.65 13.94 -38.65
N SER A 36 -10.74 13.20 -39.28
CA SER A 36 -9.99 12.12 -38.64
C SER A 36 -9.15 12.63 -37.47
N ASP A 37 -8.47 13.77 -37.64
CA ASP A 37 -7.68 14.40 -36.57
C ASP A 37 -8.57 14.95 -35.45
N SER A 38 -9.76 15.47 -35.79
CA SER A 38 -10.76 15.86 -34.78
C SER A 38 -11.22 14.66 -33.94
N ILE A 39 -11.44 13.49 -34.56
CA ILE A 39 -11.83 12.26 -33.86
C ILE A 39 -10.71 11.79 -32.94
N LYS A 40 -9.45 11.75 -33.42
CA LYS A 40 -8.29 11.40 -32.59
C LYS A 40 -8.19 12.33 -31.38
N SER A 41 -8.29 13.64 -31.60
CA SER A 41 -8.25 14.63 -30.52
C SER A 41 -9.38 14.43 -29.51
N LEU A 42 -10.59 14.10 -29.97
CA LEU A 42 -11.71 13.79 -29.08
C LEU A 42 -11.46 12.52 -28.25
N ILE A 43 -10.92 11.47 -28.86
CA ILE A 43 -10.56 10.22 -28.16
C ILE A 43 -9.53 10.50 -27.06
N THR A 44 -8.47 11.25 -27.38
CA THR A 44 -7.46 11.67 -26.42
C THR A 44 -8.08 12.49 -25.28
N ALA A 45 -8.93 13.48 -25.61
CA ALA A 45 -9.56 14.31 -24.60
C ALA A 45 -10.50 13.53 -23.66
N ILE A 46 -11.20 12.50 -24.17
CA ILE A 46 -12.03 11.62 -23.34
C ILE A 46 -11.15 10.80 -22.40
N ARG A 47 -10.02 10.27 -22.88
CA ARG A 47 -9.08 9.51 -22.06
C ARG A 47 -8.47 10.39 -20.97
N ASP A 48 -7.92 11.54 -21.33
CA ASP A 48 -7.18 12.41 -20.41
C ASP A 48 -8.10 13.08 -19.38
N LYS A 49 -9.39 13.25 -19.71
CA LYS A 49 -10.40 13.83 -18.81
C LYS A 49 -11.33 12.76 -18.21
N ALA A 50 -10.96 11.49 -18.29
CA ALA A 50 -11.70 10.44 -17.61
C ALA A 50 -11.62 10.66 -16.08
N PRO A 51 -12.66 10.26 -15.32
CA PRO A 51 -12.64 10.36 -13.87
C PRO A 51 -11.38 9.70 -13.27
N GLY A 52 -10.75 10.37 -12.31
CA GLY A 52 -9.56 9.89 -11.61
C GLY A 52 -8.22 10.17 -12.30
N GLN A 53 -8.17 10.51 -13.59
CA GLN A 53 -6.90 10.74 -14.29
C GLN A 53 -6.13 11.94 -13.74
N ARG A 54 -6.83 13.06 -13.52
CA ARG A 54 -6.22 14.28 -12.97
C ARG A 54 -5.73 14.07 -11.54
N GLU A 55 -6.50 13.33 -10.74
CA GLU A 55 -6.13 12.98 -9.37
C GLU A 55 -4.91 12.05 -9.35
N CYS A 56 -4.80 11.10 -10.30
CA CYS A 56 -3.58 10.32 -10.50
C CYS A 56 -2.38 11.20 -10.85
N ASP A 57 -2.52 12.15 -11.79
CA ASP A 57 -1.43 13.07 -12.17
C ASP A 57 -0.93 13.88 -10.97
N SER A 58 -1.84 14.49 -10.22
CA SER A 58 -1.49 15.25 -9.02
C SER A 58 -0.84 14.37 -7.96
N SER A 59 -1.30 13.13 -7.80
CA SER A 59 -0.75 12.17 -6.85
C SER A 59 0.68 11.76 -7.26
N ILE A 60 0.91 11.51 -8.55
CA ILE A 60 2.22 11.21 -9.12
C ILE A 60 3.21 12.35 -8.86
N ASP A 61 2.81 13.59 -9.11
CA ASP A 61 3.66 14.77 -8.85
C ASP A 61 4.02 14.89 -7.36
N ASN A 62 3.05 14.64 -6.47
CA ASN A 62 3.26 14.66 -5.02
C ASN A 62 4.24 13.57 -4.57
N ILE A 63 4.10 12.33 -5.06
CA ILE A 63 5.03 11.24 -4.73
C ILE A 63 6.43 11.53 -5.28
N ASN A 64 6.56 12.06 -6.50
CA ASN A 64 7.87 12.49 -7.05
C ASN A 64 8.52 13.60 -6.22
N LYS A 65 7.75 14.48 -5.60
CA LYS A 65 8.27 15.44 -4.64
C LYS A 65 8.78 14.71 -3.38
N CYS A 66 7.98 13.82 -2.81
CA CYS A 66 8.37 13.04 -1.62
C CYS A 66 9.64 12.21 -1.84
N ILE A 67 9.80 11.59 -3.02
CA ILE A 67 11.01 10.85 -3.41
C ILE A 67 12.24 11.77 -3.42
N ARG A 68 12.12 12.99 -3.95
CA ARG A 68 13.23 13.96 -3.92
C ARG A 68 13.56 14.40 -2.49
N ASP A 69 12.54 14.60 -1.66
CA ASP A 69 12.73 15.01 -0.27
C ASP A 69 13.45 13.92 0.56
N ILE A 70 13.11 12.63 0.37
CA ILE A 70 13.81 11.52 1.02
C ILE A 70 15.23 11.32 0.47
N GLU A 71 15.45 11.50 -0.83
CA GLU A 71 16.81 11.44 -1.42
C GLU A 71 17.73 12.54 -0.87
N GLN A 72 17.19 13.74 -0.65
CA GLN A 72 17.94 14.82 0.00
C GLN A 72 18.30 14.45 1.45
N ALA A 73 17.38 13.83 2.19
CA ALA A 73 17.66 13.33 3.53
C ALA A 73 18.72 12.23 3.52
N SER A 74 18.63 11.25 2.62
CA SER A 74 19.65 10.20 2.45
C SER A 74 21.03 10.79 2.14
N LEU A 75 21.10 11.80 1.26
CA LEU A 75 22.36 12.49 0.97
C LEU A 75 22.92 13.25 2.20
N ALA A 76 22.05 13.91 2.97
CA ALA A 76 22.44 14.57 4.21
C ALA A 76 22.98 13.58 5.24
N THR A 77 22.35 12.40 5.37
CA THR A 77 22.81 11.28 6.20
C THR A 77 24.20 10.80 5.79
N VAL A 78 24.43 10.55 4.49
CA VAL A 78 25.75 10.16 3.95
C VAL A 78 26.82 11.21 4.29
N SER A 79 26.47 12.50 4.23
CA SER A 79 27.38 13.59 4.59
C SER A 79 27.52 13.83 6.11
N GLN A 80 26.84 13.04 6.95
CA GLN A 80 26.74 13.21 8.41
C GLN A 80 26.24 14.61 8.84
N ASN A 81 25.41 15.24 8.02
CA ASN A 81 24.83 16.56 8.26
C ASN A 81 23.30 16.53 8.34
N LEU A 82 22.70 15.36 8.60
CA LEU A 82 21.26 15.28 8.83
C LEU A 82 20.93 15.96 10.17
N PRO A 83 20.13 17.04 10.20
CA PRO A 83 19.79 17.72 11.44
C PRO A 83 18.89 16.83 12.31
N SER A 84 19.24 16.70 13.60
CA SER A 84 18.39 16.04 14.59
C SER A 84 17.08 16.80 14.78
N ARG A 85 15.98 16.05 14.87
CA ARG A 85 14.64 16.60 15.09
C ARG A 85 14.31 16.64 16.59
N ASP A 86 14.76 17.67 17.30
CA ASP A 86 14.67 17.74 18.77
C ASP A 86 13.31 18.24 19.31
N ASP A 87 12.42 18.71 18.44
CA ASP A 87 11.07 19.19 18.80
C ASP A 87 10.08 18.07 19.17
N ILE A 88 10.40 16.83 18.81
CA ILE A 88 9.55 15.64 18.99
C ILE A 88 10.36 14.46 19.52
N SER A 89 9.73 13.59 20.30
CA SER A 89 10.39 12.40 20.84
C SER A 89 10.50 11.29 19.79
N LEU A 90 11.41 10.33 19.99
CA LEU A 90 11.55 9.20 19.07
C LEU A 90 10.31 8.32 19.11
N GLU A 91 9.72 8.14 20.30
CA GLU A 91 8.50 7.39 20.54
C GLU A 91 7.34 7.95 19.71
N ALA A 92 7.11 9.26 19.80
CA ALA A 92 6.03 9.91 19.05
C ALA A 92 6.23 9.83 17.52
N LEU A 93 7.49 9.91 17.07
CA LEU A 93 7.82 9.72 15.64
C LEU A 93 7.55 8.29 15.18
N GLN A 94 7.93 7.29 15.97
CA GLN A 94 7.69 5.89 15.64
C GLN A 94 6.20 5.53 15.65
N GLU A 95 5.42 6.03 16.61
CA GLU A 95 3.96 5.87 16.64
C GLU A 95 3.29 6.51 15.41
N GLN A 96 3.66 7.76 15.10
CA GLN A 96 3.15 8.45 13.90
C GLN A 96 3.49 7.66 12.62
N LEU A 97 4.71 7.14 12.54
CA LEU A 97 5.17 6.41 11.37
C LEU A 97 4.49 5.05 11.24
N THR A 98 4.32 4.33 12.36
CA THR A 98 3.60 3.05 12.42
C THR A 98 2.18 3.21 11.88
N SER A 99 1.45 4.21 12.42
CA SER A 99 0.09 4.51 11.97
C SER A 99 0.06 4.89 10.49
N THR A 100 1.00 5.73 10.03
CA THR A 100 1.04 6.16 8.62
C THR A 100 1.29 4.98 7.67
N VAL A 101 2.23 4.08 8.01
CA VAL A 101 2.57 2.92 7.19
C VAL A 101 1.42 1.90 7.16
N GLN A 102 0.73 1.69 8.28
CA GLN A 102 -0.47 0.85 8.34
C GLN A 102 -1.59 1.40 7.45
N GLU A 103 -1.87 2.70 7.52
CA GLU A 103 -2.87 3.36 6.68
C GLU A 103 -2.55 3.24 5.18
N ILE A 104 -1.27 3.39 4.81
CA ILE A 104 -0.79 3.11 3.44
C ILE A 104 -1.09 1.66 3.06
N GLY A 105 -0.73 0.70 3.91
CA GLY A 105 -0.99 -0.73 3.70
C GLY A 105 -2.47 -1.05 3.48
N HIS A 106 -3.35 -0.46 4.29
CA HIS A 106 -4.81 -0.63 4.18
C HIS A 106 -5.40 -0.09 2.88
N LEU A 107 -4.74 0.86 2.22
CA LEU A 107 -5.22 1.47 0.97
C LEU A 107 -4.75 0.75 -0.30
N ILE A 108 -3.78 -0.16 -0.21
CA ILE A 108 -3.26 -0.88 -1.38
C ILE A 108 -4.39 -1.67 -2.09
N ASP A 109 -5.11 -2.53 -1.38
CA ASP A 109 -6.18 -3.33 -2.01
C ASP A 109 -7.35 -2.49 -2.53
N PRO A 110 -7.83 -1.46 -1.81
CA PRO A 110 -8.81 -0.51 -2.33
C PRO A 110 -8.36 0.20 -3.62
N VAL A 111 -7.11 0.67 -3.69
CA VAL A 111 -6.59 1.33 -4.91
C VAL A 111 -6.49 0.33 -6.06
N SER A 112 -5.97 -0.88 -5.82
CA SER A 112 -5.87 -1.94 -6.82
C SER A 112 -7.25 -2.33 -7.39
N THR A 113 -8.25 -2.46 -6.52
CA THR A 113 -9.63 -2.76 -6.91
C THR A 113 -10.22 -1.62 -7.75
N ALA A 114 -10.08 -0.37 -7.29
CA ALA A 114 -10.61 0.78 -8.00
C ALA A 114 -9.95 0.99 -9.36
N ALA A 115 -8.63 0.76 -9.46
CA ALA A 115 -7.86 0.83 -10.70
C ALA A 115 -8.32 -0.18 -11.76
N ARG A 116 -8.79 -1.36 -11.33
CA ARG A 116 -9.27 -2.42 -12.23
C ARG A 116 -10.72 -2.25 -12.68
N GLY A 117 -11.55 -1.49 -11.97
CA GLY A 117 -12.97 -1.45 -12.34
C GLY A 117 -13.86 -0.33 -11.81
N GLU A 118 -13.35 0.59 -10.98
CA GLU A 118 -14.17 1.61 -10.34
C GLU A 118 -13.64 3.03 -10.64
N ALA A 119 -13.76 3.47 -11.89
CA ALA A 119 -13.25 4.77 -12.34
C ALA A 119 -13.70 5.96 -11.48
N SER A 120 -14.92 5.91 -10.91
CA SER A 120 -15.44 6.97 -10.03
C SER A 120 -14.79 6.99 -8.64
N GLN A 121 -14.24 5.86 -8.17
CA GLN A 121 -13.57 5.76 -6.88
C GLN A 121 -12.05 5.92 -6.99
N LEU A 122 -11.48 5.62 -8.17
CA LEU A 122 -10.04 5.65 -8.39
C LEU A 122 -9.41 6.95 -7.90
N GLY A 123 -9.93 8.11 -8.34
CA GLY A 123 -9.39 9.42 -7.98
C GLY A 123 -9.37 9.67 -6.45
N HIS A 124 -10.39 9.22 -5.74
CA HIS A 124 -10.45 9.35 -4.28
C HIS A 124 -9.40 8.47 -3.59
N LYS A 125 -9.27 7.21 -4.01
CA LYS A 125 -8.34 6.26 -3.41
C LYS A 125 -6.88 6.65 -3.64
N VAL A 126 -6.51 7.08 -4.85
CA VAL A 126 -5.14 7.52 -5.15
C VAL A 126 -4.77 8.80 -4.41
N THR A 127 -5.72 9.76 -4.29
CA THR A 127 -5.49 11.00 -3.54
C THR A 127 -5.29 10.72 -2.05
N GLN A 128 -6.09 9.80 -1.49
CA GLN A 128 -5.96 9.38 -0.09
C GLN A 128 -4.61 8.70 0.15
N LEU A 129 -4.23 7.74 -0.71
CA LEU A 129 -2.94 7.06 -0.63
C LEU A 129 -1.78 8.06 -0.67
N ALA A 130 -1.76 8.95 -1.65
CA ALA A 130 -0.69 9.95 -1.81
C ALA A 130 -0.62 10.94 -0.63
N GLY A 131 -1.75 11.21 0.03
CA GLY A 131 -1.82 12.10 1.20
C GLY A 131 -1.00 11.61 2.40
N TYR A 132 -0.70 10.32 2.50
CA TYR A 132 0.10 9.75 3.59
C TYR A 132 1.61 9.83 3.35
N PHE A 133 2.08 10.18 2.14
CA PHE A 133 3.52 10.17 1.85
C PHE A 133 4.26 11.39 2.41
N GLU A 134 3.65 12.57 2.46
CA GLU A 134 4.27 13.72 3.14
C GLU A 134 4.51 13.49 4.64
N PRO A 135 3.53 12.99 5.43
CA PRO A 135 3.77 12.64 6.82
C PRO A 135 4.72 11.43 6.97
N LEU A 136 4.70 10.45 6.05
CA LEU A 136 5.66 9.35 6.01
C LEU A 136 7.10 9.88 5.91
N ILE A 137 7.41 10.70 4.89
CA ILE A 137 8.76 11.24 4.69
C ILE A 137 9.19 12.06 5.91
N THR A 138 8.32 12.94 6.41
CA THR A 138 8.63 13.79 7.56
C THR A 138 8.96 12.98 8.81
N ALA A 139 8.17 11.93 9.09
CA ALA A 139 8.40 11.07 10.25
C ALA A 139 9.63 10.18 10.05
N SER A 140 9.84 9.59 8.87
CA SER A 140 11.01 8.75 8.57
C SER A 140 12.33 9.51 8.70
N VAL A 141 12.39 10.75 8.19
CA VAL A 141 13.58 11.62 8.35
C VAL A 141 13.80 11.94 9.84
N GLY A 142 12.72 12.18 10.59
CA GLY A 142 12.79 12.38 12.04
C GLY A 142 13.36 11.18 12.78
N VAL A 143 12.87 9.96 12.50
CA VAL A 143 13.38 8.71 13.08
C VAL A 143 14.85 8.53 12.73
N ALA A 144 15.21 8.62 11.45
CA ALA A 144 16.59 8.49 10.99
C ALA A 144 17.52 9.49 11.70
N SER A 145 17.10 10.74 11.89
CA SER A 145 17.91 11.75 12.57
C SER A 145 18.26 11.42 14.02
N LYS A 146 17.48 10.54 14.67
CA LYS A 146 17.66 10.13 16.07
C LYS A 146 18.30 8.74 16.23
N LEU A 147 18.37 7.94 15.15
CA LEU A 147 19.08 6.67 15.18
C LEU A 147 20.58 6.92 15.36
N LYS A 148 21.23 6.11 16.19
CA LYS A 148 22.67 6.24 16.48
C LYS A 148 23.55 5.52 15.48
N ASP A 149 23.05 4.41 14.92
CA ASP A 149 23.77 3.61 13.95
C ASP A 149 23.54 4.17 12.55
N HIS A 150 24.63 4.59 11.90
CA HIS A 150 24.61 5.10 10.53
C HIS A 150 24.09 4.08 9.52
N GLN A 151 24.35 2.79 9.72
CA GLN A 151 23.84 1.75 8.85
C GLN A 151 22.31 1.63 8.98
N GLN A 152 21.78 1.67 10.21
CA GLN A 152 20.34 1.68 10.45
C GLN A 152 19.68 2.94 9.87
N GLN A 153 20.30 4.12 10.00
CA GLN A 153 19.82 5.35 9.38
C GLN A 153 19.63 5.21 7.87
N MET A 154 20.65 4.70 7.18
CA MET A 154 20.62 4.53 5.73
C MET A 154 19.59 3.48 5.31
N THR A 155 19.56 2.31 5.96
CA THR A 155 18.57 1.26 5.69
C THR A 155 17.15 1.80 5.81
N PHE A 156 16.87 2.58 6.86
CA PHE A 156 15.53 3.12 7.10
C PHE A 156 15.07 4.10 6.01
N LEU A 157 15.95 5.00 5.58
CA LEU A 157 15.68 5.96 4.52
C LEU A 157 15.54 5.26 3.16
N ASP A 158 16.35 4.24 2.88
CA ASP A 158 16.29 3.45 1.65
C ASP A 158 15.00 2.63 1.55
N GLN A 159 14.54 2.03 2.65
CA GLN A 159 13.23 1.37 2.70
C GLN A 159 12.08 2.35 2.50
N THR A 160 12.12 3.52 3.16
CA THR A 160 11.13 4.59 2.97
C THR A 160 11.07 5.04 1.51
N LYS A 161 12.23 5.18 0.86
CA LYS A 161 12.32 5.48 -0.56
C LYS A 161 11.72 4.37 -1.42
N THR A 162 12.06 3.11 -1.14
CA THR A 162 11.50 1.94 -1.83
C THR A 162 9.96 1.93 -1.75
N LEU A 163 9.37 2.21 -0.58
CA LEU A 163 7.91 2.32 -0.44
C LEU A 163 7.33 3.44 -1.32
N ALA A 164 7.99 4.61 -1.39
CA ALA A 164 7.56 5.72 -2.25
C ALA A 164 7.67 5.40 -3.75
N GLU A 165 8.74 4.71 -4.17
CA GLU A 165 8.92 4.25 -5.55
C GLU A 165 7.89 3.18 -5.94
N SER A 166 7.60 2.23 -5.04
CA SER A 166 6.53 1.23 -5.23
C SER A 166 5.16 1.89 -5.35
N ALA A 167 4.87 2.91 -4.54
CA ALA A 167 3.64 3.68 -4.64
C ALA A 167 3.55 4.45 -5.96
N LEU A 168 4.65 5.07 -6.41
CA LEU A 168 4.71 5.73 -7.71
C LEU A 168 4.39 4.75 -8.85
N GLN A 169 4.98 3.56 -8.83
CA GLN A 169 4.70 2.52 -9.81
C GLN A 169 3.23 2.08 -9.78
N MET A 170 2.66 1.92 -8.59
CA MET A 170 1.24 1.61 -8.43
C MET A 170 0.34 2.72 -9.00
N LEU A 171 0.68 4.00 -8.79
CA LEU A 171 -0.07 5.12 -9.35
C LEU A 171 0.00 5.16 -10.88
N TYR A 172 1.14 4.83 -11.50
CA TYR A 172 1.25 4.69 -12.96
C TYR A 172 0.37 3.56 -13.49
N ALA A 173 0.44 2.38 -12.87
CA ALA A 173 -0.39 1.23 -13.25
C ALA A 173 -1.89 1.54 -13.05
N ALA A 174 -2.25 2.21 -11.95
CA ALA A 174 -3.61 2.60 -11.65
C ALA A 174 -4.16 3.64 -12.63
N LYS A 175 -3.33 4.62 -13.03
CA LYS A 175 -3.65 5.58 -14.08
C LYS A 175 -3.88 4.90 -15.42
N GLU A 176 -3.04 3.92 -15.78
CA GLU A 176 -3.18 3.16 -17.03
C GLU A 176 -4.46 2.32 -17.06
N GLY A 177 -4.78 1.64 -15.95
CA GLY A 177 -6.03 0.89 -15.79
C GLY A 177 -7.27 1.78 -15.79
N GLY A 178 -7.18 2.96 -15.17
CA GLY A 178 -8.20 4.01 -15.22
C GLY A 178 -9.57 3.59 -14.67
N GLY A 179 -9.63 2.51 -13.88
CA GLY A 179 -10.87 1.93 -13.39
C GLY A 179 -11.74 1.32 -14.49
N ASN A 180 -11.13 0.85 -15.58
CA ASN A 180 -11.82 0.23 -16.69
C ASN A 180 -11.73 -1.32 -16.62
N PRO A 181 -12.85 -2.03 -16.35
CA PRO A 181 -12.86 -3.50 -16.30
C PRO A 181 -12.41 -4.20 -17.58
N LYS A 182 -12.44 -3.50 -18.72
CA LYS A 182 -12.04 -4.03 -20.03
C LYS A 182 -10.54 -3.85 -20.30
N ALA A 183 -9.81 -3.11 -19.47
CA ALA A 183 -8.37 -2.88 -19.63
C ALA A 183 -7.54 -4.05 -19.06
N SER A 184 -7.88 -5.29 -19.43
CA SER A 184 -7.28 -6.50 -18.85
C SER A 184 -5.76 -6.57 -18.98
N HIS A 185 -5.19 -5.96 -20.02
CA HIS A 185 -3.74 -5.85 -20.22
C HIS A 185 -3.00 -5.12 -19.09
N THR A 186 -3.70 -4.27 -18.32
CA THR A 186 -3.13 -3.52 -17.19
C THR A 186 -3.27 -4.25 -15.86
N HIS A 187 -4.13 -5.28 -15.79
CA HIS A 187 -4.52 -5.88 -14.52
C HIS A 187 -3.34 -6.56 -13.82
N ASP A 188 -2.47 -7.23 -14.56
CA ASP A 188 -1.30 -7.91 -13.99
C ASP A 188 -0.31 -6.89 -13.42
N ALA A 189 -0.02 -5.82 -14.17
CA ALA A 189 0.83 -4.72 -13.70
C ALA A 189 0.29 -4.04 -12.43
N ILE A 190 -1.02 -3.86 -12.31
CA ILE A 190 -1.66 -3.33 -11.09
C ILE A 190 -1.47 -4.28 -9.91
N ALA A 191 -1.61 -5.59 -10.11
CA ALA A 191 -1.44 -6.58 -9.05
C ALA A 191 0.03 -6.70 -8.60
N GLU A 192 0.96 -6.70 -9.54
CA GLU A 192 2.40 -6.69 -9.25
C GLU A 192 2.78 -5.44 -8.46
N ALA A 193 2.34 -4.25 -8.88
CA ALA A 193 2.62 -3.02 -8.15
C ALA A 193 2.01 -3.01 -6.74
N ALA A 194 0.80 -3.55 -6.57
CA ALA A 194 0.18 -3.71 -5.27
C ALA A 194 0.98 -4.66 -4.38
N GLN A 195 1.50 -5.76 -4.92
CA GLN A 195 2.31 -6.71 -4.18
C GLN A 195 3.65 -6.10 -3.74
N LEU A 196 4.34 -5.36 -4.63
CA LEU A 196 5.56 -4.64 -4.29
C LEU A 196 5.35 -3.60 -3.18
N MET A 197 4.19 -2.93 -3.17
CA MET A 197 3.84 -2.03 -2.07
C MET A 197 3.64 -2.78 -0.74
N LYS A 198 3.01 -3.95 -0.75
CA LYS A 198 2.81 -4.75 0.47
C LYS A 198 4.14 -5.20 1.07
N GLU A 199 5.04 -5.69 0.22
CA GLU A 199 6.40 -6.08 0.63
C GLU A 199 7.17 -4.89 1.22
N ALA A 200 7.12 -3.72 0.58
CA ALA A 200 7.77 -2.52 1.11
C ALA A 200 7.16 -2.01 2.42
N VAL A 201 5.84 -2.16 2.61
CA VAL A 201 5.15 -1.87 3.88
C VAL A 201 5.64 -2.82 4.98
N ASP A 202 5.68 -4.11 4.69
CA ASP A 202 6.12 -5.14 5.64
C ASP A 202 7.59 -4.91 6.06
N ASP A 203 8.47 -4.61 5.11
CA ASP A 203 9.90 -4.33 5.37
C ASP A 203 10.08 -3.14 6.33
N ILE A 204 9.39 -2.02 6.10
CA ILE A 204 9.45 -0.85 6.99
C ILE A 204 8.89 -1.19 8.37
N MET A 205 7.77 -1.91 8.43
CA MET A 205 7.15 -2.29 9.71
C MET A 205 8.07 -3.19 10.54
N VAL A 206 8.80 -4.11 9.92
CA VAL A 206 9.79 -4.94 10.60
C VAL A 206 10.90 -4.07 11.19
N THR A 207 11.54 -3.23 10.37
CA THR A 207 12.65 -2.38 10.82
C THR A 207 12.21 -1.37 11.88
N LEU A 208 10.99 -0.82 11.77
CA LEU A 208 10.42 0.09 12.75
C LEU A 208 10.20 -0.59 14.12
N ASN A 209 9.68 -1.82 14.12
CA ASN A 209 9.49 -2.59 15.35
C ASN A 209 10.80 -3.02 16.01
N GLU A 210 11.82 -3.37 15.22
CA GLU A 210 13.16 -3.67 15.73
C GLU A 210 13.75 -2.43 16.41
N ALA A 211 13.71 -1.28 15.76
CA ALA A 211 14.18 -0.01 16.32
C ALA A 211 13.40 0.41 17.58
N ALA A 212 12.09 0.13 17.64
CA ALA A 212 11.27 0.38 18.82
C ALA A 212 11.65 -0.52 20.00
N SER A 213 11.91 -1.79 19.71
CA SER A 213 12.24 -2.83 20.69
C SER A 213 13.59 -2.57 21.37
N GLU A 214 14.59 -2.07 20.64
CA GLU A 214 15.90 -1.69 21.19
C GLU A 214 15.82 -0.59 22.26
N VAL A 215 14.79 0.25 22.20
CA VAL A 215 14.56 1.34 23.16
C VAL A 215 13.48 0.97 24.19
N GLY A 216 12.98 -0.27 24.17
CA GLY A 216 11.99 -0.77 25.11
C GLY A 216 10.57 -0.22 24.89
N MET A 217 10.25 0.23 23.67
CA MET A 217 8.91 0.72 23.33
C MET A 217 7.96 -0.44 23.03
N VAL A 218 6.94 -0.61 23.87
CA VAL A 218 5.98 -1.73 23.78
C VAL A 218 4.60 -1.32 23.23
N GLY A 219 4.35 -0.03 23.01
CA GLY A 219 3.04 0.51 22.60
C GLY A 219 2.51 -0.10 21.30
N GLY A 220 3.27 0.03 20.20
CA GLY A 220 2.88 -0.52 18.88
C GLY A 220 2.78 -2.04 18.85
N MET A 221 3.45 -2.73 19.77
CA MET A 221 3.40 -4.18 19.91
C MET A 221 2.04 -4.63 20.45
N VAL A 222 1.52 -3.90 21.45
CA VAL A 222 0.18 -4.15 22.01
C VAL A 222 -0.90 -3.86 20.98
N GLU A 223 -0.76 -2.79 20.19
CA GLU A 223 -1.67 -2.49 19.09
C GLU A 223 -1.65 -3.56 18.00
N SER A 224 -0.47 -4.07 17.64
CA SER A 224 -0.33 -5.18 16.68
C SER A 224 -1.03 -6.45 17.16
N ILE A 225 -0.94 -6.76 18.45
CA ILE A 225 -1.69 -7.86 19.06
C ILE A 225 -3.21 -7.57 19.01
N ALA A 226 -3.63 -6.35 19.33
CA ALA A 226 -5.04 -5.96 19.29
C ALA A 226 -5.64 -6.04 17.88
N ASP A 227 -4.89 -5.63 16.85
CA ASP A 227 -5.28 -5.74 15.44
C ASP A 227 -5.34 -7.21 14.99
N ALA A 228 -4.34 -8.02 15.35
CA ALA A 228 -4.36 -9.47 15.10
C ALA A 228 -5.59 -10.13 15.76
N MET A 229 -5.96 -9.71 16.98
CA MET A 229 -7.17 -10.16 17.67
C MET A 229 -8.45 -9.72 16.94
N ALA A 230 -8.53 -8.47 16.49
CA ALA A 230 -9.70 -7.97 15.76
C ALA A 230 -9.91 -8.74 14.45
N LYS A 231 -8.82 -9.04 13.73
CA LYS A 231 -8.85 -9.82 12.49
C LYS A 231 -9.31 -11.26 12.68
N LEU A 232 -9.14 -11.86 13.87
CA LEU A 232 -9.64 -13.22 14.16
C LEU A 232 -11.15 -13.35 13.97
N ASP A 233 -11.90 -12.30 14.32
CA ASP A 233 -13.36 -12.26 14.25
C ASP A 233 -13.87 -11.74 12.89
N GLU A 234 -12.98 -11.33 11.99
CA GLU A 234 -13.31 -10.60 10.77
C GLU A 234 -13.46 -11.51 9.53
N GLY A 235 -14.70 -11.62 9.04
CA GLY A 235 -15.05 -12.10 7.70
C GLY A 235 -14.66 -13.54 7.34
N THR A 236 -14.90 -13.91 6.09
CA THR A 236 -14.37 -15.15 5.50
C THR A 236 -12.89 -14.90 5.16
N PRO A 237 -11.94 -15.72 5.66
CA PRO A 237 -10.53 -15.56 5.31
C PRO A 237 -10.29 -15.82 3.81
N PRO A 238 -9.13 -15.37 3.27
CA PRO A 238 -8.72 -15.72 1.91
C PRO A 238 -8.72 -17.23 1.68
N ALA A 239 -8.91 -17.65 0.43
CA ALA A 239 -9.02 -19.05 0.07
C ALA A 239 -7.81 -19.85 0.60
N PRO A 240 -8.03 -20.93 1.37
CA PRO A 240 -6.94 -21.68 1.96
C PRO A 240 -6.15 -22.40 0.87
N GLU A 241 -4.84 -22.19 0.87
CA GLU A 241 -3.90 -22.92 0.00
C GLU A 241 -3.47 -24.27 0.60
N GLY A 242 -3.67 -24.47 1.91
CA GLY A 242 -3.26 -25.64 2.68
C GLY A 242 -4.42 -26.40 3.32
N SER A 243 -4.10 -27.55 3.92
CA SER A 243 -5.06 -28.36 4.67
C SER A 243 -5.19 -27.90 6.13
N PHE A 244 -6.30 -28.29 6.79
CA PHE A 244 -6.48 -28.06 8.23
C PHE A 244 -5.29 -28.54 9.07
N VAL A 245 -4.68 -29.68 8.70
CA VAL A 245 -3.55 -30.27 9.43
C VAL A 245 -2.30 -29.41 9.29
N ASP A 246 -2.10 -28.78 8.13
CA ASP A 246 -0.96 -27.87 7.91
C ASP A 246 -1.10 -26.63 8.80
N TYR A 247 -2.28 -26.02 8.80
CA TYR A 247 -2.58 -24.87 9.64
C TYR A 247 -2.51 -25.21 11.13
N GLN A 248 -3.05 -26.36 11.55
CA GLN A 248 -2.94 -26.85 12.94
C GLN A 248 -1.47 -27.03 13.35
N THR A 249 -0.64 -27.63 12.50
CA THR A 249 0.78 -27.84 12.77
C THR A 249 1.51 -26.52 12.95
N ASN A 250 1.22 -25.54 12.09
CA ASN A 250 1.77 -24.19 12.20
C ASN A 250 1.30 -23.48 13.48
N MET A 251 0.02 -23.57 13.83
CA MET A 251 -0.51 -23.02 15.09
C MET A 251 0.21 -23.59 16.31
N VAL A 252 0.43 -24.91 16.37
CA VAL A 252 1.14 -25.55 17.48
C VAL A 252 2.59 -25.08 17.53
N ARG A 253 3.24 -24.89 16.37
CA ARG A 253 4.62 -24.37 16.29
C ARG A 253 4.71 -22.96 16.88
N HIS A 254 3.88 -22.02 16.41
CA HIS A 254 3.89 -20.65 16.92
C HIS A 254 3.48 -20.57 18.40
N SER A 255 2.48 -21.36 18.84
CA SER A 255 2.10 -21.45 20.26
C SER A 255 3.26 -21.92 21.15
N LYS A 256 4.05 -22.90 20.69
CA LYS A 256 5.25 -23.35 21.39
C LYS A 256 6.34 -22.28 21.42
N ALA A 257 6.56 -21.59 20.30
CA ALA A 257 7.52 -20.49 20.23
C ALA A 257 7.17 -19.39 21.25
N ILE A 258 5.90 -18.94 21.28
CA ILE A 258 5.41 -17.96 22.27
C ILE A 258 5.66 -18.44 23.71
N ALA A 259 5.35 -19.70 24.03
CA ALA A 259 5.54 -20.23 25.38
C ALA A 259 7.03 -20.23 25.80
N VAL A 260 7.94 -20.59 24.87
CA VAL A 260 9.39 -20.57 25.12
C VAL A 260 9.87 -19.13 25.33
N THR A 261 9.49 -18.21 24.45
CA THR A 261 9.87 -16.79 24.54
C THR A 261 9.32 -16.17 25.83
N ALA A 262 8.08 -16.46 26.22
CA ALA A 262 7.50 -15.99 27.49
C ALA A 262 8.26 -16.53 28.72
N GLN A 263 8.73 -17.79 28.67
CA GLN A 263 9.57 -18.36 29.72
C GLN A 263 10.95 -17.68 29.79
N GLU A 264 11.51 -17.33 28.64
CA GLU A 264 12.75 -16.56 28.55
C GLU A 264 12.57 -15.15 29.11
N MET A 265 11.45 -14.47 28.81
CA MET A 265 11.11 -13.17 29.39
C MET A 265 11.06 -13.21 30.91
N MET A 266 10.44 -14.25 31.50
CA MET A 266 10.43 -14.40 32.96
C MET A 266 11.85 -14.51 33.53
N THR A 267 12.72 -15.24 32.85
CA THR A 267 14.12 -15.41 33.27
C THR A 267 14.91 -14.11 33.13
N LYS A 268 14.80 -13.43 31.99
CA LYS A 268 15.52 -12.19 31.69
C LYS A 268 14.98 -10.97 32.43
N SER A 269 13.73 -10.99 32.89
CA SER A 269 13.14 -9.88 33.64
C SER A 269 13.92 -9.50 34.91
N VAL A 270 14.68 -10.43 35.47
CA VAL A 270 15.52 -10.21 36.65
C VAL A 270 16.99 -10.04 36.30
N THR A 271 17.47 -10.67 35.22
CA THR A 271 18.90 -10.75 34.90
C THR A 271 19.35 -9.77 33.81
N CYS A 272 18.50 -9.46 32.83
CA CYS A 272 18.78 -8.56 31.72
C CYS A 272 17.47 -7.90 31.23
N PRO A 273 16.95 -6.88 31.94
CA PRO A 273 15.69 -6.23 31.60
C PRO A 273 15.69 -5.55 30.23
N ASP A 274 16.86 -5.11 29.74
CA ASP A 274 17.02 -4.44 28.45
C ASP A 274 16.65 -5.37 27.26
N ASP A 275 16.79 -6.70 27.43
CA ASP A 275 16.44 -7.69 26.41
C ASP A 275 14.91 -7.93 26.29
N LEU A 276 14.11 -7.42 27.23
CA LEU A 276 12.66 -7.67 27.24
C LEU A 276 11.95 -7.08 26.03
N GLY A 277 12.47 -5.98 25.46
CA GLY A 277 11.92 -5.38 24.24
C GLY A 277 11.98 -6.35 23.06
N CYS A 278 13.15 -6.91 22.78
CA CYS A 278 13.33 -7.89 21.70
C CYS A 278 12.47 -9.15 21.90
N LEU A 279 12.38 -9.64 23.14
CA LEU A 279 11.53 -10.80 23.45
C LEU A 279 10.03 -10.49 23.29
N ALA A 280 9.58 -9.29 23.68
CA ALA A 280 8.21 -8.85 23.44
C ALA A 280 7.91 -8.75 21.92
N SER A 281 8.91 -8.41 21.11
CA SER A 281 8.79 -8.33 19.64
C SER A 281 8.58 -9.70 19.04
N GLN A 282 9.39 -10.66 19.47
CA GLN A 282 9.25 -12.04 19.07
C GLN A 282 7.86 -12.60 19.42
N VAL A 283 7.37 -12.34 20.63
CA VAL A 283 6.00 -12.74 21.04
C VAL A 283 4.94 -12.10 20.15
N THR A 284 5.09 -10.82 19.81
CA THR A 284 4.13 -10.08 18.97
C THR A 284 4.06 -10.65 17.55
N VAL A 285 5.22 -10.91 16.93
CA VAL A 285 5.30 -11.53 15.60
C VAL A 285 4.71 -12.94 15.60
N ASP A 286 5.10 -13.77 16.56
CA ASP A 286 4.59 -15.14 16.66
C ASP A 286 3.08 -15.16 16.93
N TYR A 287 2.56 -14.18 17.68
CA TYR A 287 1.12 -14.05 17.91
C TYR A 287 0.37 -13.65 16.64
N GLY A 288 0.89 -12.71 15.84
CA GLY A 288 0.30 -12.34 14.55
C GLY A 288 0.21 -13.54 13.59
N GLN A 289 1.29 -14.32 13.50
CA GLN A 289 1.29 -15.56 12.71
C GLN A 289 0.29 -16.58 13.27
N LEU A 290 0.27 -16.80 14.58
CA LEU A 290 -0.69 -17.69 15.23
C LEU A 290 -2.14 -17.29 14.91
N ALA A 291 -2.46 -16.01 14.91
CA ALA A 291 -3.79 -15.50 14.58
C ALA A 291 -4.18 -15.81 13.12
N VAL A 292 -3.28 -15.57 12.17
CA VAL A 292 -3.50 -15.89 10.75
C VAL A 292 -3.72 -17.40 10.55
N GLN A 293 -2.84 -18.23 11.11
CA GLN A 293 -2.98 -19.69 11.00
C GLN A 293 -4.26 -20.17 11.69
N GLY A 294 -4.66 -19.55 12.81
CA GLY A 294 -5.91 -19.82 13.50
C GLY A 294 -7.15 -19.58 12.65
N ARG A 295 -7.21 -18.47 11.92
CA ARG A 295 -8.32 -18.18 11.00
C ARG A 295 -8.42 -19.19 9.86
N LEU A 296 -7.28 -19.55 9.26
CA LEU A 296 -7.22 -20.52 8.17
C LEU A 296 -7.62 -21.92 8.64
N ALA A 297 -7.17 -22.32 9.83
CA ALA A 297 -7.59 -23.57 10.47
C ALA A 297 -9.10 -23.58 10.77
N ALA A 298 -9.64 -22.50 11.34
CA ALA A 298 -11.07 -22.38 11.62
C ALA A 298 -11.91 -22.48 10.34
N HIS A 299 -11.44 -21.88 9.24
CA HIS A 299 -12.14 -21.96 7.95
C HIS A 299 -12.11 -23.35 7.32
N THR A 300 -10.99 -24.06 7.45
CA THR A 300 -10.78 -25.41 6.87
C THR A 300 -11.28 -26.56 7.74
N ALA A 301 -11.71 -26.28 8.97
CA ALA A 301 -12.26 -27.30 9.87
C ALA A 301 -13.66 -27.76 9.45
N GLU A 302 -13.88 -29.08 9.51
CA GLU A 302 -15.20 -29.72 9.59
C GLU A 302 -15.31 -30.48 10.93
N PRO A 303 -16.43 -30.41 11.69
CA PRO A 303 -17.68 -29.66 11.49
C PRO A 303 -17.69 -28.27 12.17
N GLU A 304 -18.77 -27.49 11.95
CA GLU A 304 -19.02 -26.13 12.50
C GLU A 304 -18.70 -25.95 14.00
N GLU A 305 -18.80 -27.00 14.82
CA GLU A 305 -18.49 -26.96 16.26
C GLU A 305 -17.00 -26.70 16.55
N VAL A 306 -16.10 -27.07 15.63
CA VAL A 306 -14.65 -26.86 15.74
C VAL A 306 -14.23 -25.46 15.25
N ARG A 307 -15.09 -24.78 14.46
CA ARG A 307 -14.81 -23.44 13.91
C ARG A 307 -14.88 -22.32 14.95
N ARG A 308 -15.59 -22.52 16.05
CA ARG A 308 -15.68 -21.53 17.13
C ARG A 308 -14.45 -21.67 18.03
N PRO A 309 -13.73 -20.58 18.35
CA PRO A 309 -12.69 -20.64 19.36
C PRO A 309 -13.30 -21.19 20.66
N PRO A 310 -12.60 -22.09 21.37
CA PRO A 310 -13.09 -22.61 22.64
C PRO A 310 -13.40 -21.43 23.56
N ARG A 311 -14.58 -21.47 24.20
CA ARG A 311 -15.08 -20.44 25.15
C ARG A 311 -14.13 -20.15 26.31
N ASP A 312 -13.05 -20.90 26.43
CA ASP A 312 -12.02 -20.76 27.46
C ASP A 312 -11.07 -19.58 27.24
N ILE A 313 -10.97 -19.02 26.03
CA ILE A 313 -10.18 -17.79 25.79
C ILE A 313 -10.87 -16.54 26.38
N GLN A 314 -12.20 -16.59 26.58
CA GLN A 314 -12.94 -15.51 27.26
C GLN A 314 -12.70 -15.46 28.78
N ILE A 315 -12.08 -16.48 29.38
CA ILE A 315 -11.85 -16.50 30.83
C ILE A 315 -10.67 -15.59 31.21
N CYS A 316 -9.74 -15.32 30.30
CA CYS A 316 -8.64 -14.38 30.53
C CYS A 316 -9.07 -12.89 30.40
N THR A 317 -10.19 -12.58 29.75
CA THR A 317 -10.60 -11.19 29.48
C THR A 317 -11.49 -10.58 30.57
N HIS A 318 -11.94 -11.34 31.58
CA HIS A 318 -12.85 -10.84 32.64
C HIS A 318 -12.25 -10.76 34.04
N ARG A 319 -10.93 -10.93 34.21
CA ARG A 319 -10.25 -10.69 35.50
C ARG A 319 -9.40 -9.41 35.53
N ARG A 320 -9.91 -8.30 34.98
CA ARG A 320 -9.43 -6.95 35.35
C ARG A 320 -10.54 -5.92 35.20
N LYS A 321 -11.40 -5.82 36.21
CA LYS A 321 -11.89 -4.55 36.77
C LYS A 321 -12.06 -4.74 38.29
N PRO A 322 -11.81 -3.69 39.09
CA PRO A 322 -11.78 -3.77 40.55
C PRO A 322 -13.10 -4.26 41.16
#